data_AF-A0A7C8YPL5-F1
#
_entry.id   AF-A0A7C8YPL5-F1
#
_cell.length_a   1.000
_cell.length_b   1.000
_cell.length_c   1.000
_cell.angle_alpha   90.00
_cell.angle_beta   90.00
_cell.angle_gamma   90.00
#
_symmetry.space_group_name_H-M   'P 1'
#
loop_
_entity.id
_entity.type
_entity.pdbx_description
1 polymer ?
#
loop_
_entity_poly.entity_id
_entity_poly.type
_entity_poly.pdbx_seq_one_letter_code
_entity_poly.pdbx_strand_id
1 'polypeptide(L)'
;PIYKSHPYWFENIYSTMSFPVVQLQIQDDYVVIDNGIIQMTISNPDGIITKITYNGIENLLEERNTEDNRGYWDLTWSEVGTPGTTGYYDRIIGTSFEVIVEDEEMVEVSFTRTWDTSLEGEFVPLNIDKRFIVLQGSSGFYCYGIYEKLKEWPGFNLPQTRIVFKLSKDWFQYMVVADIR
;
A
#
# COMPACT_ATOMS: atom_id res chain seq x y z
N PRO A 1 17.13 -6.23 -70.12
CA PRO A 1 16.12 -5.97 -69.08
C PRO A 1 16.55 -6.60 -67.75
N ILE A 2 17.25 -5.82 -66.93
CA ILE A 2 17.78 -6.22 -65.63
C ILE A 2 16.75 -5.74 -64.59
N TYR A 3 16.09 -6.67 -63.90
CA TYR A 3 15.23 -6.33 -62.77
C TYR A 3 16.12 -5.91 -61.59
N LYS A 4 16.07 -4.62 -61.23
CA LYS A 4 16.62 -4.11 -59.97
C LYS A 4 15.66 -4.46 -58.84
N SER A 5 16.05 -5.38 -57.97
CA SER A 5 15.42 -5.57 -56.67
C SER A 5 15.59 -4.32 -55.82
N HIS A 6 14.49 -3.70 -55.43
CA HIS A 6 14.45 -2.74 -54.33
C HIS A 6 14.25 -3.54 -53.04
N PRO A 7 15.17 -3.49 -52.06
CA PRO A 7 14.87 -3.98 -50.72
C PRO A 7 13.97 -2.95 -50.05
N TYR A 8 12.72 -3.35 -49.78
CA TYR A 8 11.86 -2.65 -48.84
C TYR A 8 12.50 -2.80 -47.45
N TRP A 9 12.95 -1.68 -46.90
CA TRP A 9 13.33 -1.58 -45.50
C TRP A 9 12.07 -1.78 -44.66
N PHE A 10 12.01 -2.89 -43.91
CA PHE A 10 11.11 -2.97 -42.77
C PHE A 10 11.68 -2.04 -41.70
N GLU A 11 11.16 -0.82 -41.61
CA GLU A 11 11.35 -0.02 -40.41
C GLU A 11 10.64 -0.73 -39.26
N ASN A 12 11.46 -1.07 -38.27
CA ASN A 12 11.08 -1.77 -37.07
C ASN A 12 10.27 -0.81 -36.19
N ILE A 13 8.96 -0.71 -36.43
CA ILE A 13 8.01 -0.01 -35.54
C ILE A 13 7.75 -0.84 -34.26
N TYR A 14 8.82 -1.19 -33.54
CA TYR A 14 8.71 -1.32 -32.10
C TYR A 14 9.01 0.08 -31.55
N SER A 15 7.97 0.91 -31.48
CA SER A 15 7.97 1.89 -30.39
C SER A 15 8.12 1.03 -29.13
N THR A 16 9.32 1.05 -28.53
CA THR A 16 9.46 0.65 -27.15
C THR A 16 8.51 1.57 -26.41
N MET A 17 7.34 1.06 -26.03
CA MET A 17 6.43 1.77 -25.15
C MET A 17 7.24 2.01 -23.88
N SER A 18 7.79 3.23 -23.75
CA SER A 18 8.38 3.68 -22.50
C SER A 18 7.22 3.95 -21.59
N PHE A 19 7.10 3.17 -20.53
CA PHE A 19 6.17 3.50 -19.46
C PHE A 19 6.60 4.84 -18.83
N PRO A 20 5.64 5.62 -18.31
CA PRO A 20 5.97 6.81 -17.52
C PRO A 20 6.88 6.43 -16.36
N VAL A 21 7.82 7.32 -16.02
CA VAL A 21 8.62 7.19 -14.80
C VAL A 21 7.72 7.26 -13.58
N VAL A 22 8.10 6.60 -12.49
CA VAL A 22 7.37 6.72 -11.23
C VAL A 22 7.56 8.14 -10.68
N GLN A 23 6.49 8.75 -10.19
CA GLN A 23 6.46 10.10 -9.64
C GLN A 23 6.02 10.05 -8.19
N LEU A 24 6.76 10.74 -7.32
CA LEU A 24 6.44 10.92 -5.91
C LEU A 24 6.11 12.39 -5.63
N GLN A 25 5.01 12.64 -4.95
CA GLN A 25 4.65 13.98 -4.44
C GLN A 25 4.36 13.87 -2.95
N ILE A 26 5.06 14.66 -2.16
CA ILE A 26 4.89 14.73 -0.70
C ILE A 26 4.23 16.06 -0.37
N GLN A 27 3.07 15.99 0.26
CA GLN A 27 2.26 17.12 0.73
C GLN A 27 2.12 17.01 2.26
N ASP A 28 1.59 18.07 2.88
CA ASP A 28 1.42 18.12 4.34
C ASP A 28 0.57 16.95 4.85
N ASP A 29 -0.59 16.71 4.23
CA ASP A 29 -1.55 15.69 4.66
C ASP A 29 -1.45 14.38 3.85
N TYR A 30 -0.74 14.37 2.72
CA TYR A 30 -0.75 13.25 1.78
C TYR A 30 0.58 12.98 1.09
N VAL A 31 0.81 11.72 0.77
CA VAL A 31 1.86 11.24 -0.12
C VAL A 31 1.20 10.60 -1.34
N VAL A 32 1.57 11.06 -2.53
CA VAL A 32 1.01 10.58 -3.80
C VAL A 32 2.10 9.91 -4.62
N ILE A 33 1.84 8.68 -5.08
CA ILE A 33 2.76 7.91 -5.93
C ILE A 33 2.02 7.53 -7.20
N ASP A 34 2.56 7.91 -8.36
CA ASP A 34 1.95 7.72 -9.69
C ASP A 34 2.94 7.09 -10.67
N ASN A 35 2.52 6.08 -11.42
CA ASN A 35 3.32 5.49 -12.52
C ASN A 35 2.65 5.61 -13.90
N GLY A 36 1.58 6.42 -13.99
CA GLY A 36 0.76 6.63 -15.17
C GLY A 36 -0.28 5.54 -15.45
N ILE A 37 -0.30 4.44 -14.70
CA ILE A 37 -1.33 3.40 -14.74
C ILE A 37 -2.16 3.42 -13.46
N ILE A 38 -1.47 3.48 -12.33
CA ILE A 38 -2.03 3.59 -10.99
C ILE A 38 -1.49 4.84 -10.31
N GLN A 39 -2.35 5.47 -9.52
CA GLN A 39 -1.94 6.51 -8.58
C GLN A 39 -2.49 6.19 -7.20
N MET A 40 -1.59 6.09 -6.22
CA MET A 40 -1.93 5.92 -4.82
C MET A 40 -1.90 7.26 -4.09
N THR A 41 -2.90 7.54 -3.28
CA THR A 41 -2.88 8.63 -2.30
C THR A 41 -2.93 8.03 -0.91
N ILE A 42 -1.94 8.38 -0.09
CA ILE A 42 -1.73 7.84 1.25
C ILE A 42 -1.67 9.00 2.22
N SER A 43 -2.37 8.93 3.35
CA SER A 43 -2.32 9.99 4.38
C SER A 43 -0.93 10.06 5.03
N ASN A 44 -0.51 11.27 5.37
CA ASN A 44 0.81 11.59 5.94
C ASN A 44 0.65 12.11 7.37
N PRO A 45 1.30 11.53 8.40
CA PRO A 45 2.14 10.33 8.39
C PRO A 45 1.36 9.04 8.68
N ASP A 46 0.03 9.09 8.74
CA ASP A 46 -0.80 7.97 9.21
C ASP A 46 -0.66 6.70 8.36
N GLY A 47 -0.33 6.81 7.07
CA GLY A 47 -0.14 5.66 6.18
C GLY A 47 -1.45 4.94 5.84
N ILE A 48 -2.56 5.66 5.73
CA ILE A 48 -3.86 5.12 5.28
C ILE A 48 -4.01 5.40 3.80
N ILE A 49 -4.40 4.40 3.01
CA ILE A 49 -4.67 4.60 1.59
C ILE A 49 -6.07 5.22 1.46
N THR A 50 -6.10 6.48 1.06
CA THR A 50 -7.33 7.28 0.97
C THR A 50 -7.96 7.25 -0.43
N LYS A 51 -7.14 7.03 -1.47
CA LYS A 51 -7.54 6.93 -2.87
C LYS A 51 -6.61 6.01 -3.67
N ILE A 52 -7.20 5.25 -4.59
CA ILE A 52 -6.47 4.51 -5.63
C ILE A 52 -7.11 4.85 -6.97
N THR A 53 -6.42 5.59 -7.81
CA THR A 53 -6.81 5.84 -9.20
C THR A 53 -6.24 4.74 -10.07
N TYR A 54 -7.02 4.22 -11.01
CA TYR A 54 -6.59 3.13 -11.90
C TYR A 54 -7.18 3.32 -13.29
N ASN A 55 -6.33 3.46 -14.31
CA ASN A 55 -6.72 3.46 -15.73
C ASN A 55 -7.97 4.31 -16.05
N GLY A 56 -8.00 5.56 -15.56
CA GLY A 56 -9.11 6.50 -15.76
C GLY A 56 -10.28 6.36 -14.78
N ILE A 57 -10.31 5.33 -13.94
CA ILE A 57 -11.22 5.26 -12.78
C ILE A 57 -10.64 6.14 -11.69
N GLU A 58 -11.41 7.17 -11.31
CA GLU A 58 -10.95 8.19 -10.37
C GLU A 58 -10.55 7.59 -9.01
N ASN A 59 -11.41 6.76 -8.42
CA ASN A 59 -11.13 6.08 -7.16
C ASN A 59 -11.75 4.68 -7.12
N LEU A 60 -10.92 3.68 -6.86
CA LEU A 60 -11.34 2.31 -6.65
C LEU A 60 -11.94 2.08 -5.26
N LEU A 61 -11.66 2.96 -4.28
CA LEU A 61 -12.10 2.82 -2.90
C LEU A 61 -13.49 3.46 -2.67
N GLU A 62 -14.22 2.95 -1.69
CA GLU A 62 -15.57 3.42 -1.32
C GLU A 62 -15.51 4.79 -0.64
N GLU A 63 -15.64 5.86 -1.44
CA GLU A 63 -15.56 7.25 -0.99
C GLU A 63 -16.63 7.67 0.02
N ARG A 64 -17.74 6.93 0.08
CA ARG A 64 -18.80 7.14 1.08
C ARG A 64 -18.32 6.84 2.51
N ASN A 65 -17.19 6.15 2.67
CA ASN A 65 -16.53 5.98 3.95
C ASN A 65 -15.57 7.15 4.24
N THR A 66 -15.35 7.42 5.52
CA THR A 66 -14.25 8.26 6.01
C THR A 66 -12.91 7.72 5.51
N GLU A 67 -11.91 8.59 5.31
CA GLU A 67 -10.63 8.23 4.67
C GLU A 67 -9.90 7.10 5.40
N ASP A 68 -9.89 7.16 6.73
CA ASP A 68 -9.35 6.13 7.62
C ASP A 68 -10.02 4.76 7.45
N ASN A 69 -11.21 4.70 6.84
CA ASN A 69 -12.03 3.52 6.68
C ASN A 69 -12.17 3.07 5.21
N ARG A 70 -11.16 3.34 4.37
CA ARG A 70 -11.12 2.92 2.96
C ARG A 70 -10.09 1.82 2.70
N GLY A 71 -8.80 2.16 2.75
CA GLY A 71 -7.67 1.25 2.61
C GLY A 71 -6.78 1.29 3.85
N TYR A 72 -6.89 0.30 4.74
CA TYR A 72 -6.29 0.37 6.06
C TYR A 72 -5.75 -0.97 6.55
N TRP A 73 -4.91 -0.88 7.58
CA TRP A 73 -4.29 -2.02 8.24
C TRP A 73 -4.75 -2.06 9.69
N ASP A 74 -5.16 -3.23 10.15
CA ASP A 74 -5.57 -3.41 11.54
C ASP A 74 -5.05 -4.71 12.13
N LEU A 75 -5.01 -4.74 13.46
CA LEU A 75 -4.68 -5.93 14.21
C LEU A 75 -5.62 -6.11 15.40
N THR A 76 -5.74 -7.36 15.83
CA THR A 76 -6.39 -7.70 17.10
C THR A 76 -5.35 -8.34 17.99
N TRP A 77 -5.21 -7.84 19.21
CA TRP A 77 -4.19 -8.29 20.16
C TRP A 77 -4.73 -8.38 21.59
N SER A 78 -4.05 -9.11 22.46
CA SER A 78 -4.41 -9.17 23.88
C SER A 78 -3.19 -9.40 24.76
N GLU A 79 -3.35 -9.17 26.06
CA GLU A 79 -2.37 -9.59 27.07
C GLU A 79 -2.19 -11.12 27.08
N VAL A 80 -0.99 -11.57 27.47
CA VAL A 80 -0.67 -12.99 27.62
C VAL A 80 -1.61 -13.64 28.65
N GLY A 81 -2.07 -14.85 28.34
CA GLY A 81 -2.99 -15.59 29.21
C GLY A 81 -4.47 -15.26 28.99
N THR A 82 -4.80 -14.28 28.15
CA THR A 82 -6.19 -14.03 27.72
C THR A 82 -6.67 -15.21 26.86
N PRO A 83 -7.78 -15.89 27.22
CA PRO A 83 -8.31 -17.00 26.44
C PRO A 83 -9.08 -16.51 25.20
N GLY A 84 -9.07 -17.31 24.14
CA GLY A 84 -9.80 -17.04 22.90
C GLY A 84 -9.05 -16.17 21.90
N THR A 85 -9.77 -15.63 20.92
CA THR A 85 -9.23 -14.79 19.82
C THR A 85 -9.73 -13.34 19.87
N THR A 86 -10.52 -13.00 20.88
CA THR A 86 -11.03 -11.65 21.13
C THR A 86 -10.00 -10.85 21.93
N GLY A 87 -9.83 -9.58 21.58
CA GLY A 87 -8.89 -8.70 22.26
C GLY A 87 -9.10 -7.23 21.87
N TYR A 88 -8.10 -6.42 22.14
CA TYR A 88 -8.03 -5.02 21.75
C TYR A 88 -7.91 -4.89 20.23
N TYR A 89 -8.70 -3.97 19.67
CA TYR A 89 -8.64 -3.60 18.27
C TYR A 89 -7.68 -2.42 18.10
N ASP A 90 -6.74 -2.54 17.18
CA ASP A 90 -5.76 -1.50 16.90
C ASP A 90 -5.73 -1.20 15.41
N ARG A 91 -6.11 0.03 15.07
CA ARG A 91 -5.92 0.59 13.74
C ARG A 91 -4.48 1.08 13.65
N ILE A 92 -3.72 0.53 12.72
CA ILE A 92 -2.30 0.88 12.58
C ILE A 92 -2.21 2.26 11.91
N ILE A 93 -2.09 3.29 12.75
CA ILE A 93 -1.86 4.68 12.36
C ILE A 93 -0.37 4.99 12.57
N GLY A 94 0.32 5.39 11.50
CA GLY A 94 1.71 5.83 11.56
C GLY A 94 1.85 7.19 12.23
N THR A 95 3.02 7.44 12.81
CA THR A 95 3.41 8.72 13.41
C THR A 95 4.59 9.36 12.67
N SER A 96 5.26 8.61 11.78
CA SER A 96 6.40 9.09 10.98
C SER A 96 6.31 8.57 9.55
N PHE A 97 6.81 9.35 8.60
CA PHE A 97 6.89 9.03 7.18
C PHE A 97 8.33 9.15 6.68
N GLU A 98 8.76 8.21 5.84
CA GLU A 98 10.08 8.23 5.19
C GLU A 98 10.02 7.74 3.74
N VAL A 99 10.88 8.29 2.88
CA VAL A 99 11.15 7.77 1.53
C VAL A 99 12.34 6.83 1.60
N ILE A 100 12.17 5.63 1.07
CA ILE A 100 13.14 4.53 1.19
C ILE A 100 13.88 4.35 -0.12
N VAL A 101 13.14 4.37 -1.22
CA VAL A 101 13.65 4.32 -2.59
C VAL A 101 12.85 5.33 -3.41
N GLU A 102 13.55 6.11 -4.23
CA GLU A 102 12.95 6.99 -5.23
C GLU A 102 13.87 7.04 -6.45
N ASP A 103 13.46 6.37 -7.52
CA ASP A 103 14.10 6.43 -8.83
C ASP A 103 13.04 6.33 -9.95
N GLU A 104 13.50 6.28 -11.21
CA GLU A 104 12.61 6.26 -12.38
C GLU A 104 11.75 4.99 -12.46
N GLU A 105 12.22 3.88 -11.89
CA GLU A 105 11.61 2.56 -11.96
C GLU A 105 10.75 2.24 -10.74
N MET A 106 11.03 2.86 -9.58
CA MET A 106 10.44 2.50 -8.31
C MET A 106 10.34 3.66 -7.33
N VAL A 107 9.24 3.70 -6.61
CA VAL A 107 9.12 4.46 -5.35
C VAL A 107 8.72 3.49 -4.24
N GLU A 108 9.46 3.52 -3.13
CA GLU A 108 9.12 2.87 -1.87
C GLU A 108 9.03 3.90 -0.75
N VAL A 109 7.92 3.86 -0.01
CA VAL A 109 7.67 4.72 1.14
C VAL A 109 7.36 3.92 2.39
N SER A 110 7.67 4.50 3.53
CA SER A 110 7.53 3.94 4.87
C SER A 110 6.65 4.82 5.75
N PHE A 111 5.77 4.18 6.52
CA PHE A 111 4.95 4.81 7.55
C PHE A 111 5.08 4.02 8.85
N THR A 112 5.69 4.62 9.87
CA THR A 112 6.08 3.90 11.09
C THR A 112 5.34 4.39 12.32
N ARG A 113 5.07 3.48 13.26
CA ARG A 113 4.65 3.78 14.63
C ARG A 113 5.54 3.01 15.58
N THR A 114 6.24 3.73 16.46
CA THR A 114 7.05 3.12 17.51
C THR A 114 6.24 2.89 18.78
N TRP A 115 6.66 1.92 19.59
CA TRP A 115 6.06 1.67 20.89
C TRP A 115 7.02 1.99 22.03
N ASP A 116 6.49 2.54 23.12
CA ASP A 116 7.18 2.65 24.40
C ASP A 116 6.20 2.40 25.57
N THR A 117 6.72 2.38 26.80
CA THR A 117 5.94 2.03 27.99
C THR A 117 4.83 3.02 28.32
N SER A 118 4.83 4.24 27.76
CA SER A 118 3.71 5.18 27.92
C SER A 118 2.46 4.77 27.14
N LEU A 119 2.60 3.87 26.16
CA LEU A 119 1.54 3.35 25.30
C LEU A 119 0.99 1.99 25.76
N GLU A 120 1.41 1.52 26.95
CA GLU A 120 0.99 0.25 27.51
C GLU A 120 -0.53 0.22 27.76
N GLY A 121 -1.18 -0.87 27.34
CA GLY A 121 -2.63 -1.06 27.45
C GLY A 121 -3.46 -0.38 26.35
N GLU A 122 -2.87 0.56 25.59
CA GLU A 122 -3.53 1.21 24.45
C GLU A 122 -3.13 0.56 23.13
N PHE A 123 -1.83 0.38 22.91
CA PHE A 123 -1.28 -0.18 21.67
C PHE A 123 -0.52 -1.48 21.93
N VAL A 124 -0.51 -2.34 20.91
CA VAL A 124 0.28 -3.57 20.94
C VAL A 124 1.77 -3.21 21.14
N PRO A 125 2.54 -3.96 21.97
CA PRO A 125 3.97 -3.73 22.17
C PRO A 125 4.84 -4.07 20.95
N LEU A 126 4.67 -3.33 19.86
CA LEU A 126 5.36 -3.50 18.58
C LEU A 126 5.74 -2.15 17.96
N ASN A 127 6.97 -2.08 17.46
CA ASN A 127 7.29 -1.15 16.39
C ASN A 127 6.65 -1.70 15.11
N ILE A 128 5.93 -0.87 14.39
CA ILE A 128 5.26 -1.24 13.15
C ILE A 128 5.72 -0.31 12.05
N ASP A 129 6.10 -0.88 10.91
CA ASP A 129 6.46 -0.16 9.70
C ASP A 129 5.63 -0.70 8.53
N LYS A 130 4.83 0.18 7.91
CA LYS A 130 4.04 -0.12 6.70
C LYS A 130 4.77 0.40 5.48
N ARG A 131 5.02 -0.48 4.52
CA ARG A 131 5.71 -0.17 3.27
C ARG A 131 4.77 -0.25 2.08
N PHE A 132 4.88 0.75 1.19
CA PHE A 132 4.17 0.78 -0.09
C PHE A 132 5.17 1.00 -1.21
N ILE A 133 5.03 0.20 -2.27
CA ILE A 133 5.90 0.20 -3.43
C ILE A 133 5.07 0.33 -4.69
N VAL A 134 5.43 1.28 -5.55
CA VAL A 134 4.91 1.38 -6.93
C VAL A 134 6.07 1.23 -7.89
N LEU A 135 5.88 0.42 -8.92
CA LEU A 135 6.87 0.15 -9.97
C LEU A 135 6.42 0.72 -11.31
N GLN A 136 7.36 1.20 -12.12
CA GLN A 136 7.12 1.60 -13.50
C GLN A 136 6.46 0.47 -14.31
N GLY A 137 5.44 0.81 -15.09
CA GLY A 137 4.74 -0.15 -15.96
C GLY A 137 3.89 -1.21 -15.25
N SER A 138 3.87 -1.22 -13.90
CA SER A 138 3.02 -2.12 -13.13
C SER A 138 1.57 -1.60 -13.06
N SER A 139 0.61 -2.51 -13.16
CA SER A 139 -0.82 -2.20 -12.97
C SER A 139 -1.28 -2.35 -11.51
N GLY A 140 -0.34 -2.54 -10.59
CA GLY A 140 -0.61 -2.66 -9.17
C GLY A 140 0.57 -2.16 -8.34
N PHE A 141 0.38 -2.18 -7.03
CA PHE A 141 1.38 -1.80 -6.04
C PHE A 141 1.66 -3.00 -5.12
N TYR A 142 2.84 -3.00 -4.51
CA TYR A 142 3.19 -3.95 -3.45
C TYR A 142 3.07 -3.25 -2.11
N CYS A 143 2.73 -4.02 -1.08
CA CYS A 143 2.76 -3.53 0.28
C CYS A 143 3.13 -4.65 1.25
N TYR A 144 3.86 -4.31 2.31
CA TYR A 144 4.29 -5.25 3.33
C TYR A 144 4.50 -4.53 4.66
N GLY A 145 4.42 -5.27 5.76
CA GLY A 145 4.58 -4.74 7.12
C GLY A 145 5.74 -5.39 7.83
N ILE A 146 6.54 -4.59 8.53
CA ILE A 146 7.59 -5.07 9.43
C ILE A 146 7.10 -4.85 10.86
N TYR A 147 7.09 -5.93 11.64
CA TYR A 147 6.70 -5.92 13.04
C TYR A 147 7.91 -6.31 13.89
N GLU A 148 8.39 -5.38 14.70
CA GLU A 148 9.52 -5.61 15.60
C GLU A 148 9.06 -5.56 17.05
N LYS A 149 9.35 -6.64 17.78
CA LYS A 149 9.16 -6.73 19.23
C LYS A 149 10.53 -6.72 19.90
N LEU A 150 10.81 -5.69 20.71
CA LEU A 150 12.02 -5.70 21.54
C LEU A 150 11.89 -6.72 22.68
N LYS A 151 13.04 -7.25 23.12
CA LYS A 151 13.10 -8.35 24.10
C LYS A 151 12.53 -7.94 25.46
N GLU A 152 12.74 -6.68 25.82
CA GLU A 152 12.38 -6.07 27.10
C GLU A 152 10.88 -5.74 27.20
N TRP A 153 10.17 -5.73 26.06
CA TRP A 153 8.76 -5.36 26.02
C TRP A 153 7.83 -6.50 26.41
N PRO A 154 6.63 -6.18 26.94
CA PRO A 154 5.65 -7.17 27.36
C PRO A 154 5.34 -8.19 26.25
N GLY A 155 5.08 -9.44 26.65
CA GLY A 155 4.49 -10.41 25.74
C GLY A 155 3.04 -10.05 25.41
N PHE A 156 2.54 -10.55 24.29
CA PHE A 156 1.14 -10.39 23.88
C PHE A 156 0.71 -11.56 22.98
N ASN A 157 -0.60 -11.74 22.81
CA ASN A 157 -1.17 -12.59 21.79
C ASN A 157 -1.57 -11.73 20.58
N LEU A 158 -1.33 -12.21 19.36
CA LEU A 158 -1.71 -11.53 18.11
C LEU A 158 -2.52 -12.47 17.21
N PRO A 159 -3.81 -12.71 17.54
CA PRO A 159 -4.66 -13.60 16.75
C PRO A 159 -4.90 -13.14 15.30
N GLN A 160 -4.75 -11.85 15.00
CA GLN A 160 -5.07 -11.31 13.68
C GLN A 160 -4.24 -10.08 13.33
N THR A 161 -3.78 -10.04 12.09
CA THR A 161 -3.39 -8.84 11.35
C THR A 161 -4.11 -8.87 10.00
N ARG A 162 -4.56 -7.72 9.49
CA ARG A 162 -5.25 -7.61 8.20
C ARG A 162 -4.86 -6.36 7.46
N ILE A 163 -4.94 -6.48 6.13
CA ILE A 163 -5.00 -5.36 5.20
C ILE A 163 -6.39 -5.38 4.59
N VAL A 164 -7.08 -4.24 4.62
CA VAL A 164 -8.47 -4.12 4.16
C VAL A 164 -8.54 -3.03 3.09
N PHE A 165 -9.12 -3.39 1.95
CA PHE A 165 -9.47 -2.45 0.89
C PHE A 165 -10.98 -2.51 0.68
N LYS A 166 -11.69 -1.44 1.05
CA LYS A 166 -13.12 -1.30 0.80
C LYS A 166 -13.32 -0.69 -0.58
N LEU A 167 -13.55 -1.55 -1.56
CA LEU A 167 -13.77 -1.14 -2.95
C LEU A 167 -15.14 -0.48 -3.13
N SER A 168 -15.21 0.52 -4.01
CA SER A 168 -16.46 1.22 -4.32
C SER A 168 -17.46 0.28 -5.00
N LYS A 169 -18.70 0.30 -4.52
CA LYS A 169 -19.81 -0.47 -5.11
C LYS A 169 -20.22 0.02 -6.50
N ASP A 170 -19.75 1.20 -6.91
CA ASP A 170 -20.04 1.73 -8.24
C ASP A 170 -19.29 0.95 -9.33
N TRP A 171 -18.09 0.45 -8.99
CA TRP A 171 -17.22 -0.29 -9.91
C TRP A 171 -17.24 -1.81 -9.64
N PHE A 172 -17.46 -2.22 -8.39
CA PHE A 172 -17.37 -3.61 -7.95
C PHE A 172 -18.71 -4.11 -7.38
N GLN A 173 -19.52 -4.75 -8.22
CA GLN A 173 -20.87 -5.22 -7.85
C GLN A 173 -20.93 -6.69 -7.41
N TYR A 174 -19.81 -7.41 -7.46
CA TYR A 174 -19.72 -8.81 -7.11
C TYR A 174 -18.54 -9.06 -6.16
N MET A 175 -18.70 -10.06 -5.30
CA MET A 175 -17.64 -10.52 -4.40
C MET A 175 -16.93 -11.71 -5.04
N VAL A 176 -15.61 -11.65 -5.12
CA VAL A 176 -14.77 -12.81 -5.46
C VAL A 176 -14.07 -13.25 -4.19
N VAL A 177 -14.22 -14.53 -3.84
CA VAL A 177 -13.55 -15.14 -2.69
C VAL A 177 -12.56 -16.16 -3.21
N ALA A 178 -11.30 -15.98 -2.87
CA ALA A 178 -10.25 -16.96 -3.09
C ALA A 178 -9.66 -17.34 -1.72
N ASP A 179 -9.57 -18.65 -1.46
CA ASP A 179 -8.88 -19.21 -0.30
C ASP A 179 -7.77 -20.10 -0.85
N ILE A 180 -6.54 -19.58 -0.87
CA ILE A 180 -5.35 -20.34 -1.23
C ILE A 180 -4.66 -20.65 0.08
N ARG A 181 -4.78 -21.90 0.52
CA ARG A 181 -4.13 -22.43 1.72
C ARG A 181 -2.85 -23.17 1.39
#